data_AF-A0A453PE83-F1
#
_entry.id   AF-A0A453PE83-F1
#
_cell.length_a   1.000
_cell.length_b   1.000
_cell.length_c   1.000
_cell.angle_alpha   90.00
_cell.angle_beta   90.00
_cell.angle_gamma   90.00
#
_symmetry.space_group_name_H-M   'P 1'
#
loop_
_entity.id
_entity.type
_entity.pdbx_description
1 polymer ?
#
loop_
_entity_poly.entity_id
_entity_poly.type
_entity_poly.pdbx_seq_one_letter_code
_entity_poly.pdbx_strand_id
1 'polypeptide(L)'
;GYNDFNTFYMQAASGTKGGSSGSPVVDCQGRAVALNAGSKSSSASAFFLPLERVVRALNLIRDCWDAFGIKSESVYIPRGTLQMTFQHKGFEETRRLGLRNETEQMVRLVSPAGETGMLVVDSVVPEGPAHKHLEPGDVLVHINGEVVTQFLAMETLLDDSVGKEVNLQIERGGVPLTVKLEVEDLHSITPNHFLEVSGAVIHPLSYQQV
;
A
#
# COMPACT_ATOMS: atom_id res chain seq x y z
N GLY A 1 17.78 -2.11 -0.64
CA GLY A 1 16.92 -1.97 0.55
C GLY A 1 15.50 -2.24 0.12
N TYR A 2 14.69 -2.85 0.99
CA TYR A 2 13.27 -3.04 0.72
C TYR A 2 12.54 -1.71 0.91
N ASN A 3 11.72 -1.33 -0.08
CA ASN A 3 10.77 -0.23 0.04
C ASN A 3 9.39 -0.83 -0.20
N ASP A 4 8.45 -0.55 0.69
CA ASP A 4 7.06 -0.91 0.44
C ASP A 4 6.51 -0.02 -0.68
N PHE A 5 5.69 -0.61 -1.52
CA PHE A 5 4.92 0.12 -2.54
C PHE A 5 3.59 0.54 -1.92
N ASN A 6 2.89 1.47 -2.56
CA ASN A 6 1.59 1.94 -2.10
C ASN A 6 1.58 2.42 -0.63
N THR A 7 2.59 3.18 -0.22
CA THR A 7 2.70 3.69 1.16
C THR A 7 3.25 5.12 1.14
N PHE A 8 2.65 5.99 1.96
CA PHE A 8 3.24 7.28 2.26
C PHE A 8 4.30 7.14 3.34
N TYR A 9 5.56 7.43 3.00
CA TYR A 9 6.62 7.54 4.00
C TYR A 9 6.67 8.94 4.58
N MET A 10 6.88 9.04 5.90
CA MET A 10 7.26 10.30 6.52
C MET A 10 8.73 10.56 6.22
N GLN A 11 9.07 11.80 5.85
CA GLN A 11 10.45 12.20 5.59
C GLN A 11 10.87 13.25 6.62
N ALA A 12 12.09 13.12 7.17
CA ALA A 12 12.70 14.19 7.94
C ALA A 12 14.20 14.32 7.65
N ALA A 13 14.72 15.52 7.90
CA ALA A 13 16.15 15.77 7.89
C ALA A 13 16.77 15.15 9.15
N SER A 14 17.31 13.94 9.03
CA SER A 14 17.93 13.22 10.13
C SER A 14 19.09 12.37 9.62
N GLY A 15 20.22 12.41 10.34
CA GLY A 15 21.40 11.60 10.07
C GLY A 15 21.25 10.20 10.66
N THR A 16 20.30 9.40 10.17
CA THR A 16 20.17 8.01 10.61
C THR A 16 21.28 7.17 9.99
N LYS A 17 22.00 6.40 10.83
CA LYS A 17 23.09 5.52 10.40
C LYS A 17 22.55 4.11 10.10
N GLY A 18 23.27 3.37 9.25
CA GLY A 18 23.01 1.95 9.03
C GLY A 18 22.95 1.18 10.35
N GLY A 19 21.96 0.30 10.50
CA GLY A 19 21.70 -0.45 11.74
C GLY A 19 20.56 0.09 12.60
N SER A 20 20.03 1.28 12.31
CA SER A 20 18.88 1.87 13.04
C SER A 20 17.51 1.49 12.47
N SER A 21 17.45 0.63 11.44
CA SER A 21 16.18 0.21 10.82
C SER A 21 15.30 -0.54 11.82
N GLY A 22 14.01 -0.23 11.84
CA GLY A 22 13.03 -0.81 12.76
C GLY A 22 12.97 -0.14 14.14
N SER A 23 13.86 0.82 14.46
CA SER A 23 13.76 1.58 15.71
C SER A 23 12.55 2.52 15.69
N PRO A 24 11.89 2.77 16.84
CA PRO A 24 10.82 3.74 16.91
C PRO A 24 11.35 5.17 16.70
N VAL A 25 10.57 5.97 15.99
CA VAL A 25 10.71 7.44 15.95
C VAL A 25 9.79 8.00 17.00
N VAL A 26 10.32 8.86 17.87
CA VAL A 26 9.57 9.45 18.99
C VAL A 26 9.38 10.94 18.82
N ASP A 27 8.21 11.46 19.19
CA ASP A 27 7.95 12.89 19.26
C ASP A 27 8.47 13.53 20.56
N CYS A 28 8.28 14.85 20.70
CA CYS A 28 8.71 15.60 21.89
C CYS A 28 7.99 15.19 23.19
N GLN A 29 6.94 14.39 23.12
CA GLN A 29 6.21 13.85 24.26
C GLN A 29 6.64 12.40 24.58
N GLY A 30 7.60 11.85 23.84
CA GLY A 30 8.07 10.47 24.00
C GLY A 30 7.14 9.42 23.40
N ARG A 31 6.19 9.81 22.54
CA ARG A 31 5.26 8.89 21.87
C ARG A 31 5.89 8.37 20.59
N ALA A 32 5.75 7.07 20.32
CA ALA A 32 6.15 6.51 19.04
C ALA A 32 5.21 7.02 17.92
N VAL A 33 5.78 7.56 16.85
CA VAL A 33 5.02 8.15 15.72
C VAL A 33 5.30 7.47 14.37
N ALA A 34 6.42 6.76 14.24
CA ALA A 34 6.79 6.01 13.04
C ALA A 34 7.87 4.95 13.38
N LEU A 35 8.18 4.08 12.43
CA LEU A 35 9.36 3.21 12.46
C LEU A 35 10.40 3.71 11.47
N ASN A 36 11.67 3.69 11.84
CA ASN A 36 12.75 4.00 10.93
C ASN A 36 12.86 2.95 9.81
N ALA A 37 12.62 3.37 8.57
CA ALA A 37 12.58 2.50 7.39
C ALA A 37 13.83 2.62 6.52
N GLY A 38 14.68 3.62 6.78
CA GLY A 38 15.97 3.77 6.12
C GLY A 38 16.34 5.22 5.87
N SER A 39 17.53 5.41 5.29
CA SER A 39 18.03 6.70 4.82
C SER A 39 18.68 6.56 3.47
N LYS A 40 18.68 7.65 2.70
CA LYS A 40 19.44 7.72 1.46
C LYS A 40 20.86 8.17 1.81
N SER A 41 21.86 7.32 1.61
CA SER A 41 23.24 7.58 2.05
C SER A 41 23.88 8.87 1.49
N SER A 42 23.34 9.41 0.38
CA SER A 42 23.82 10.62 -0.27
C SER A 42 23.13 11.91 0.19
N SER A 43 22.11 11.84 1.05
CA SER A 43 21.40 13.02 1.58
C SER A 43 21.09 12.82 3.07
N ALA A 44 20.98 13.90 3.85
CA ALA A 44 20.55 13.82 5.25
C ALA A 44 19.04 13.53 5.40
N SER A 45 18.47 12.74 4.49
CA SER A 45 17.04 12.42 4.43
C SER A 45 16.80 11.01 4.95
N ALA A 46 16.04 10.92 6.03
CA ALA A 46 15.54 9.67 6.58
C ALA A 46 14.06 9.50 6.23
N PHE A 47 13.67 8.25 5.99
CA PHE A 47 12.32 7.83 5.70
C PHE A 47 11.79 6.96 6.84
N PHE A 48 10.57 7.23 7.25
CA PHE A 48 9.94 6.56 8.37
C PHE A 48 8.58 5.99 7.94
N LEU A 49 8.36 4.73 8.30
CA LEU A 49 7.12 4.01 8.06
C LEU A 49 6.07 4.44 9.10
N PRO A 50 4.89 4.92 8.68
CA PRO A 50 3.80 5.24 9.59
C PRO A 50 3.32 4.03 10.41
N LEU A 51 2.73 4.26 11.59
CA LEU A 51 2.39 3.20 12.54
C LEU A 51 1.01 2.58 12.34
N GLU A 52 0.15 3.15 11.51
CA GLU A 52 -1.26 2.77 11.34
C GLU A 52 -1.38 1.28 10.98
N ARG A 53 -0.54 0.83 10.04
CA ARG A 53 -0.47 -0.56 9.60
C ARG A 53 0.10 -1.49 10.68
N VAL A 54 1.06 -1.01 11.45
CA VAL A 54 1.64 -1.73 12.61
C VAL A 54 0.59 -1.90 13.71
N VAL A 55 -0.17 -0.85 14.00
CA VAL A 55 -1.26 -0.86 14.99
C VAL A 55 -2.37 -1.81 14.56
N ARG A 56 -2.77 -1.79 13.27
CA ARG A 56 -3.74 -2.76 12.73
C ARG A 56 -3.27 -4.20 12.96
N ALA A 57 -2.03 -4.52 12.57
CA ALA A 57 -1.49 -5.86 12.75
C ALA A 57 -1.42 -6.26 14.24
N LEU A 58 -0.99 -5.35 15.11
CA LEU A 58 -0.93 -5.58 16.55
C LEU A 58 -2.32 -5.86 17.16
N ASN A 59 -3.34 -5.13 16.73
CA ASN A 59 -4.71 -5.34 17.21
C ASN A 59 -5.22 -6.72 16.81
N LEU A 60 -5.05 -7.11 15.53
CA LEU A 60 -5.41 -8.46 15.07
C LEU A 60 -4.68 -9.57 15.86
N ILE A 61 -3.41 -9.36 16.21
CA ILE A 61 -2.67 -10.32 17.04
C ILE A 61 -3.26 -10.42 18.44
N ARG A 62 -3.59 -9.27 19.05
CA ARG A 62 -4.16 -9.19 20.40
C ARG A 62 -5.55 -9.81 20.47
N ASP A 63 -6.36 -9.63 19.44
CA ASP A 63 -7.72 -10.17 19.38
C ASP A 63 -7.74 -11.72 19.36
N CYS A 64 -6.62 -12.35 18.98
CA CYS A 64 -6.45 -13.81 19.04
C CYS A 64 -5.77 -14.31 20.32
N TRP A 65 -5.41 -13.43 21.26
CA TRP A 65 -4.89 -13.87 22.56
C TRP A 65 -6.05 -14.38 23.42
N ASP A 66 -5.87 -15.55 24.04
CA ASP A 66 -6.82 -16.01 25.04
C ASP A 66 -6.70 -15.20 26.35
N ALA A 67 -7.59 -15.47 27.30
CA ALA A 67 -7.62 -14.78 28.60
C ALA A 67 -6.32 -14.91 29.43
N PHE A 68 -5.43 -15.84 29.07
CA PHE A 68 -4.14 -16.10 29.72
C PHE A 68 -2.95 -15.62 28.88
N GLY A 69 -3.19 -14.98 27.73
CA GLY A 69 -2.15 -14.50 26.81
C GLY A 69 -1.45 -15.61 26.03
N ILE A 70 -2.03 -16.82 25.99
CA ILE A 70 -1.51 -17.95 25.23
C ILE A 70 -2.10 -17.88 23.82
N LYS A 71 -1.22 -17.97 22.83
CA LYS A 71 -1.58 -17.99 21.40
C LYS A 71 -1.59 -19.44 20.93
N SER A 72 -2.77 -19.99 20.62
CA SER A 72 -2.90 -21.40 20.22
C SER A 72 -2.41 -21.67 18.80
N GLU A 73 -2.46 -20.69 17.89
CA GLU A 73 -2.06 -20.82 16.47
C GLU A 73 -1.50 -19.50 15.90
N SER A 74 -0.83 -19.57 14.74
CA SER A 74 -0.34 -18.39 14.03
C SER A 74 -1.49 -17.49 13.56
N VAL A 75 -1.65 -16.31 14.19
CA VAL A 75 -2.55 -15.25 13.70
C VAL A 75 -2.23 -14.91 12.25
N TYR A 76 -3.23 -15.05 11.39
CA TYR A 76 -3.18 -14.58 10.01
C TYR A 76 -3.49 -13.09 9.96
N ILE A 77 -2.64 -12.31 9.29
CA ILE A 77 -2.81 -10.87 9.10
C ILE A 77 -3.17 -10.64 7.63
N PRO A 78 -4.44 -10.33 7.31
CA PRO A 78 -4.87 -10.18 5.91
C PRO A 78 -4.07 -9.08 5.21
N ARG A 79 -3.56 -9.42 4.02
CA ARG A 79 -2.91 -8.50 3.09
C ARG A 79 -3.51 -8.68 1.70
N GLY A 80 -4.35 -7.75 1.30
CA GLY A 80 -5.00 -7.77 -0.01
C GLY A 80 -4.08 -7.24 -1.10
N THR A 81 -4.14 -7.84 -2.28
CA THR A 81 -3.41 -7.36 -3.45
C THR A 81 -4.22 -7.50 -4.73
N LEU A 82 -4.03 -6.53 -5.62
CA LEU A 82 -4.47 -6.58 -7.01
C LEU A 82 -3.28 -6.74 -7.97
N GLN A 83 -2.09 -7.05 -7.42
CA GLN A 83 -0.81 -7.15 -8.11
C GLN A 83 -0.52 -5.92 -8.99
N MET A 84 -0.64 -4.73 -8.40
CA MET A 84 -0.43 -3.45 -9.08
C MET A 84 0.15 -2.42 -8.11
N THR A 85 0.85 -1.44 -8.66
CA THR A 85 1.33 -0.28 -7.90
C THR A 85 0.59 0.98 -8.32
N PHE A 86 0.44 1.87 -7.35
CA PHE A 86 -0.11 3.19 -7.51
C PHE A 86 0.93 4.25 -7.11
N GLN A 87 0.82 5.42 -7.71
CA GLN A 87 1.49 6.63 -7.29
C GLN A 87 0.46 7.67 -6.88
N HIS A 88 0.77 8.43 -5.84
CA HIS A 88 -0.03 9.59 -5.50
C HIS A 88 0.40 10.78 -6.37
N LYS A 89 -0.53 11.30 -7.18
CA LYS A 89 -0.29 12.45 -8.07
C LYS A 89 -1.19 13.60 -7.68
N GLY A 90 -0.63 14.81 -7.70
CA GLY A 90 -1.38 16.02 -7.36
C GLY A 90 -2.52 16.28 -8.35
N PHE A 91 -3.56 16.99 -7.92
CA PHE A 91 -4.72 17.25 -8.78
C PHE A 91 -4.39 17.93 -10.12
N GLU A 92 -3.33 18.73 -10.19
CA GLU A 92 -2.89 19.30 -11.46
C GLU A 92 -2.44 18.21 -12.45
N GLU A 93 -1.68 17.23 -11.96
CA GLU A 93 -1.17 16.12 -12.79
C GLU A 93 -2.30 15.17 -13.19
N THR A 94 -3.24 14.89 -12.29
CA THR A 94 -4.38 14.02 -12.60
C THR A 94 -5.31 14.67 -13.63
N ARG A 95 -5.47 16.01 -13.61
CA ARG A 95 -6.13 16.75 -14.70
C ARG A 95 -5.42 16.59 -16.04
N ARG A 96 -4.08 16.56 -16.07
CA ARG A 96 -3.31 16.31 -17.30
C ARG A 96 -3.50 14.88 -17.82
N LEU A 97 -3.84 13.92 -16.95
CA LEU A 97 -4.24 12.56 -17.33
C LEU A 97 -5.72 12.46 -17.77
N GLY A 98 -6.45 13.58 -17.76
CA GLY A 98 -7.83 13.66 -18.22
C GLY A 98 -8.87 13.61 -17.10
N LEU A 99 -8.50 13.70 -15.81
CA LEU A 99 -9.47 13.76 -14.72
C LEU A 99 -10.44 14.94 -14.93
N ARG A 100 -11.74 14.64 -14.98
CA ARG A 100 -12.83 15.60 -15.13
C ARG A 100 -12.92 16.50 -13.92
N ASN A 101 -13.25 17.76 -14.18
CA ASN A 101 -13.45 18.76 -13.12
C ASN A 101 -14.55 18.37 -12.13
N GLU A 102 -15.62 17.73 -12.60
CA GLU A 102 -16.72 17.25 -11.75
C GLU A 102 -16.25 16.17 -10.78
N THR A 103 -15.43 15.22 -11.26
CA THR A 103 -14.82 14.18 -10.43
C THR A 103 -13.88 14.79 -9.39
N GLU A 104 -12.99 15.72 -9.78
CA GLU A 104 -12.11 16.43 -8.86
C GLU A 104 -12.90 17.19 -7.77
N GLN A 105 -13.95 17.92 -8.15
CA GLN A 105 -14.79 18.67 -7.21
C GLN A 105 -15.48 17.75 -6.21
N MET A 106 -16.05 16.63 -6.69
CA MET A 106 -16.68 15.64 -5.83
C MET A 106 -15.69 15.05 -4.83
N VAL A 107 -14.51 14.62 -5.31
CA VAL A 107 -13.47 14.06 -4.44
C VAL A 107 -13.04 15.06 -3.38
N ARG A 108 -12.78 16.31 -3.74
CA ARG A 108 -12.36 17.36 -2.80
C ARG A 108 -13.41 17.68 -1.74
N LEU A 109 -14.69 17.50 -2.05
CA LEU A 109 -15.79 17.76 -1.11
C LEU A 109 -15.93 16.65 -0.07
N VAL A 110 -15.64 15.41 -0.45
CA VAL A 110 -15.78 14.23 0.43
C VAL A 110 -14.48 13.89 1.17
N SER A 111 -13.33 14.21 0.59
CA SER A 111 -12.01 13.88 1.15
C SER A 111 -11.64 14.76 2.35
N PRO A 112 -10.70 14.31 3.21
CA PRO A 112 -10.20 15.10 4.32
C PRO A 112 -9.67 16.48 3.90
N ALA A 113 -9.78 17.45 4.81
CA ALA A 113 -9.22 18.78 4.60
C ALA A 113 -7.70 18.68 4.36
N GLY A 114 -7.24 19.24 3.25
CA GLY A 114 -5.84 19.20 2.86
C GLY A 114 -5.47 18.08 1.87
N GLU A 115 -6.45 17.32 1.35
CA GLU A 115 -6.17 16.37 0.28
C GLU A 115 -5.60 17.07 -0.96
N THR A 116 -4.51 16.52 -1.51
CA THR A 116 -3.72 17.20 -2.54
C THR A 116 -3.72 16.49 -3.88
N GLY A 117 -4.24 15.27 -3.95
CA GLY A 117 -4.18 14.47 -5.16
C GLY A 117 -5.04 13.22 -5.13
N MET A 118 -4.70 12.31 -6.04
CA MET A 118 -5.37 11.04 -6.27
C MET A 118 -4.34 9.92 -6.42
N LEU A 119 -4.80 8.67 -6.28
CA LEU A 119 -3.98 7.51 -6.62
C LEU A 119 -4.11 7.22 -8.12
N VAL A 120 -2.97 7.05 -8.78
CA VAL A 120 -2.87 6.77 -10.21
C VAL A 120 -2.12 5.45 -10.40
N VAL A 121 -2.64 4.57 -11.24
CA VAL A 121 -1.98 3.30 -11.57
C VAL A 121 -0.62 3.58 -12.20
N ASP A 122 0.41 2.94 -11.65
CA ASP A 122 1.79 3.09 -12.10
C ASP A 122 2.27 1.84 -12.83
N SER A 123 2.00 0.66 -12.28
CA SER A 123 2.31 -0.62 -12.92
C SER A 123 1.28 -1.69 -12.59
N VAL A 124 1.15 -2.67 -13.48
CA VAL A 124 0.27 -3.83 -13.33
C VAL A 124 1.09 -5.08 -13.66
N VAL A 125 1.08 -6.06 -12.77
CA VAL A 125 1.80 -7.32 -12.99
C VAL A 125 1.11 -8.11 -14.11
N PRO A 126 1.85 -8.57 -15.15
CA PRO A 126 1.29 -9.41 -16.19
C PRO A 126 0.65 -10.69 -15.62
N GLU A 127 -0.50 -11.04 -16.15
CA GLU A 127 -1.33 -12.19 -15.74
C GLU A 127 -1.83 -12.14 -14.28
N GLY A 128 -1.63 -11.02 -13.56
CA GLY A 128 -2.28 -10.76 -12.28
C GLY A 128 -3.76 -10.36 -12.45
N PRO A 129 -4.52 -10.20 -11.34
CA PRO A 129 -5.96 -9.95 -11.38
C PRO A 129 -6.33 -8.64 -12.09
N ALA A 130 -5.51 -7.61 -11.98
CA ALA A 130 -5.72 -6.34 -12.68
C ALA A 130 -5.28 -6.36 -14.16
N HIS A 131 -4.59 -7.41 -14.61
CA HIS A 131 -4.05 -7.51 -15.97
C HIS A 131 -5.19 -7.47 -17.00
N LYS A 132 -5.04 -6.65 -18.05
CA LYS A 132 -6.04 -6.39 -19.12
C LYS A 132 -7.25 -5.56 -18.69
N HIS A 133 -7.39 -5.25 -17.40
CA HIS A 133 -8.48 -4.42 -16.89
C HIS A 133 -8.04 -2.99 -16.60
N LEU A 134 -6.87 -2.85 -15.98
CA LEU A 134 -6.28 -1.56 -15.63
C LEU A 134 -4.99 -1.33 -16.40
N GLU A 135 -4.66 -0.06 -16.61
CA GLU A 135 -3.42 0.35 -17.27
C GLU A 135 -2.77 1.56 -16.59
N PRO A 136 -1.44 1.73 -16.70
CA PRO A 136 -0.76 2.89 -16.16
C PRO A 136 -1.38 4.21 -16.63
N GLY A 137 -1.61 5.12 -15.68
CA GLY A 137 -2.29 6.40 -15.92
C GLY A 137 -3.77 6.41 -15.53
N ASP A 138 -4.39 5.26 -15.27
CA ASP A 138 -5.75 5.19 -14.71
C ASP A 138 -5.80 5.88 -13.35
N VAL A 139 -6.75 6.81 -13.18
CA VAL A 139 -6.95 7.52 -11.91
C VAL A 139 -7.99 6.80 -11.08
N LEU A 140 -7.63 6.31 -9.89
CA LEU A 140 -8.58 5.68 -8.96
C LEU A 140 -9.48 6.74 -8.34
N VAL A 141 -10.80 6.51 -8.38
CA VAL A 141 -11.80 7.40 -7.79
C VAL A 141 -12.50 6.71 -6.61
N HIS A 142 -13.05 5.50 -6.83
CA HIS A 142 -13.73 4.75 -5.77
C HIS A 142 -13.27 3.30 -5.68
N ILE A 143 -13.34 2.76 -4.46
CA ILE A 143 -13.33 1.32 -4.18
C ILE A 143 -14.61 0.99 -3.42
N ASN A 144 -15.43 0.08 -3.94
CA ASN A 144 -16.72 -0.29 -3.35
C ASN A 144 -17.66 0.90 -3.07
N GLY A 145 -17.54 1.97 -3.87
CA GLY A 145 -18.34 3.19 -3.72
C GLY A 145 -17.77 4.22 -2.73
N GLU A 146 -16.68 3.90 -2.03
CA GLU A 146 -15.97 4.85 -1.17
C GLU A 146 -14.91 5.61 -1.96
N VAL A 147 -14.81 6.94 -1.78
CA VAL A 147 -13.78 7.76 -2.44
C VAL A 147 -12.42 7.43 -1.84
N VAL A 148 -11.44 7.09 -2.67
CA VAL A 148 -10.10 6.67 -2.22
C VAL A 148 -9.01 7.53 -2.85
N THR A 149 -8.41 8.40 -2.05
CA THR A 149 -7.28 9.26 -2.43
C THR A 149 -5.97 8.87 -1.75
N GLN A 150 -6.04 8.04 -0.70
CA GLN A 150 -4.91 7.71 0.16
C GLN A 150 -4.61 6.22 0.17
N PHE A 151 -3.32 5.90 0.19
CA PHE A 151 -2.84 4.53 0.25
C PHE A 151 -3.39 3.74 1.45
N LEU A 152 -3.43 4.35 2.64
CA LEU A 152 -3.92 3.68 3.85
C LEU A 152 -5.38 3.23 3.71
N ALA A 153 -6.24 4.09 3.14
CA ALA A 153 -7.65 3.76 2.91
C ALA A 153 -7.78 2.65 1.86
N MET A 154 -7.03 2.75 0.76
CA MET A 154 -6.97 1.70 -0.27
C MET A 154 -6.54 0.35 0.32
N GLU A 155 -5.42 0.30 1.04
CA GLU A 155 -4.90 -0.93 1.64
C GLU A 155 -5.91 -1.54 2.61
N THR A 156 -6.56 -0.72 3.44
CA THR A 156 -7.58 -1.20 4.40
C THR A 156 -8.73 -1.89 3.67
N LEU A 157 -9.27 -1.26 2.62
CA LEU A 157 -10.36 -1.83 1.82
C LEU A 157 -9.96 -3.13 1.11
N LEU A 158 -8.72 -3.22 0.61
CA LEU A 158 -8.21 -4.44 -0.02
C LEU A 158 -7.99 -5.55 1.00
N ASP A 159 -7.37 -5.28 2.14
CA ASP A 159 -7.11 -6.30 3.16
C ASP A 159 -8.39 -6.89 3.75
N ASP A 160 -9.43 -6.09 3.90
CA ASP A 160 -10.72 -6.53 4.43
C ASP A 160 -11.54 -7.31 3.37
N SER A 161 -11.06 -7.28 2.12
CA SER A 161 -11.68 -7.90 0.95
C SER A 161 -10.88 -9.08 0.37
N VAL A 162 -9.84 -9.58 1.06
CA VAL A 162 -9.08 -10.77 0.61
C VAL A 162 -10.01 -11.94 0.28
N GLY A 163 -9.87 -12.51 -0.92
CA GLY A 163 -10.71 -13.59 -1.45
C GLY A 163 -12.11 -13.14 -1.90
N LYS A 164 -12.36 -11.84 -2.02
CA LYS A 164 -13.64 -11.26 -2.46
C LYS A 164 -13.42 -10.31 -3.64
N GLU A 165 -14.50 -10.03 -4.35
CA GLU A 165 -14.47 -9.04 -5.42
C GLU A 165 -14.67 -7.62 -4.87
N VAL A 166 -13.91 -6.68 -5.44
CA VAL A 166 -14.07 -5.23 -5.23
C VAL A 166 -14.45 -4.54 -6.53
N ASN A 167 -15.29 -3.52 -6.44
CA ASN A 167 -15.64 -2.66 -7.57
C ASN A 167 -14.73 -1.42 -7.54
N LEU A 168 -13.84 -1.32 -8.51
CA LEU A 168 -13.02 -0.13 -8.74
C LEU A 168 -13.72 0.79 -9.73
N GLN A 169 -13.89 2.05 -9.36
CA GLN A 169 -14.23 3.10 -10.31
C GLN A 169 -12.98 3.90 -10.59
N ILE A 170 -12.57 3.90 -11.85
CA ILE A 170 -11.39 4.60 -12.33
C ILE A 170 -11.79 5.60 -13.41
N GLU A 171 -10.92 6.55 -13.69
CA GLU A 171 -11.09 7.48 -14.80
C GLU A 171 -9.86 7.43 -15.71
N ARG A 172 -10.10 7.14 -16.98
CA ARG A 172 -9.08 6.95 -18.01
C ARG A 172 -9.29 7.97 -19.12
N GLY A 173 -8.40 8.96 -19.21
CA GLY A 173 -8.53 10.01 -20.22
C GLY A 173 -9.87 10.76 -20.19
N GLY A 174 -10.47 10.90 -19.01
CA GLY A 174 -11.78 11.53 -18.80
C GLY A 174 -12.99 10.61 -18.97
N VAL A 175 -12.77 9.33 -19.30
CA VAL A 175 -13.84 8.33 -19.39
C VAL A 175 -13.93 7.57 -18.06
N PRO A 176 -15.06 7.62 -17.34
CA PRO A 176 -15.26 6.80 -16.16
C PRO A 176 -15.45 5.34 -16.56
N LEU A 177 -14.73 4.45 -15.89
CA LEU A 177 -14.80 3.01 -16.07
C LEU A 177 -15.00 2.34 -14.72
N THR A 178 -15.80 1.28 -14.72
CA THR A 178 -15.98 0.42 -13.54
C THR A 178 -15.43 -0.95 -13.86
N VAL A 179 -14.53 -1.43 -13.01
CA VAL A 179 -13.90 -2.74 -13.13
C VAL A 179 -14.17 -3.51 -11.84
N LYS A 180 -14.54 -4.77 -11.98
CA LYS A 180 -14.71 -5.69 -10.87
C LYS A 180 -13.54 -6.66 -10.84
N LEU A 181 -12.78 -6.68 -9.75
CA LEU A 181 -11.57 -7.48 -9.60
C LEU A 181 -11.64 -8.29 -8.32
N GLU A 182 -11.14 -9.52 -8.36
CA GLU A 182 -10.94 -10.33 -7.16
C GLU A 182 -9.66 -9.88 -6.44
N VAL A 183 -9.76 -9.66 -5.13
CA VAL A 183 -8.61 -9.33 -4.30
C VAL A 183 -7.94 -10.62 -3.84
N GLU A 184 -6.68 -10.78 -4.22
CA GLU A 184 -5.88 -11.94 -3.84
C GLU A 184 -5.17 -11.74 -2.51
N ASP A 185 -4.72 -12.84 -1.92
CA ASP A 185 -3.87 -12.83 -0.74
C ASP A 185 -2.40 -12.59 -1.14
N LEU A 186 -1.83 -11.47 -0.69
CA LEU A 186 -0.43 -11.12 -0.93
C LEU A 186 0.53 -12.20 -0.39
N HIS A 187 0.20 -12.85 0.72
CA HIS A 187 1.04 -13.91 1.28
C HIS A 187 1.14 -15.13 0.37
N SER A 188 0.09 -15.40 -0.42
CA SER A 188 0.04 -16.54 -1.34
C SER A 188 1.00 -16.41 -2.53
N ILE A 189 1.29 -15.17 -2.95
CA ILE A 189 2.19 -14.86 -4.06
C ILE A 189 3.58 -14.40 -3.60
N THR A 190 3.79 -14.21 -2.29
CA THR A 190 5.07 -13.80 -1.74
C THR A 190 5.97 -15.02 -1.55
N PRO A 191 7.14 -15.11 -2.21
CA PRO A 191 8.06 -16.21 -1.98
C PRO A 191 8.46 -16.30 -0.50
N ASN A 192 8.24 -17.47 0.12
CA ASN A 192 8.49 -17.70 1.55
C ASN A 192 9.42 -18.88 1.83
N HIS A 193 9.99 -19.48 0.79
CA HIS A 193 10.93 -20.59 0.88
C HIS A 193 11.91 -20.58 -0.29
N PHE A 194 13.03 -21.27 -0.09
CA PHE A 194 13.99 -21.60 -1.14
C PHE A 194 14.49 -23.02 -0.92
N LEU A 195 15.04 -23.63 -1.96
CA LEU A 195 15.67 -24.94 -1.96
C LEU A 195 17.14 -24.78 -2.36
N GLU A 196 18.04 -25.37 -1.57
CA GLU A 196 19.46 -25.43 -1.89
C GLU A 196 19.87 -26.87 -2.20
N VAL A 197 20.44 -27.10 -3.40
CA VAL A 197 20.91 -28.41 -3.85
C VAL A 197 22.21 -28.25 -4.64
N SER A 198 23.28 -28.94 -4.22
CA SER A 198 24.57 -28.97 -4.93
C SER A 198 25.15 -27.58 -5.24
N GLY A 199 24.92 -26.59 -4.36
CA GLY A 199 25.36 -25.20 -4.51
C GLY A 199 24.45 -24.32 -5.38
N ALA A 200 23.35 -24.86 -5.92
CA ALA A 200 22.31 -24.07 -6.58
C ALA A 200 21.21 -23.68 -5.57
N VAL A 201 20.69 -22.46 -5.69
CA VAL A 201 19.55 -21.96 -4.91
C VAL A 201 18.38 -21.72 -5.86
N ILE A 202 17.25 -22.36 -5.58
CA ILE A 202 16.00 -22.24 -6.34
C ILE A 202 14.93 -21.65 -5.42
N HIS A 203 14.23 -20.63 -5.87
CA HIS A 203 13.10 -20.04 -5.16
C HIS A 203 12.04 -19.55 -6.15
N PRO A 204 10.77 -19.40 -5.72
CA PRO A 204 9.76 -18.72 -6.53
C PRO A 204 10.21 -17.29 -6.86
N LEU A 205 9.97 -16.84 -8.09
CA LEU A 205 10.29 -15.47 -8.50
C LEU A 205 9.41 -14.48 -7.73
N SER A 206 10.00 -13.42 -7.20
CA SER A 206 9.26 -12.38 -6.48
C SER A 206 8.56 -11.45 -7.47
N TYR A 207 7.29 -11.14 -7.20
CA TYR A 207 6.55 -10.10 -7.92
C TYR A 207 7.21 -8.71 -7.80
N GLN A 208 8.14 -8.52 -6.86
CA GLN A 208 8.89 -7.28 -6.65
C GLN A 208 10.07 -7.10 -7.61
N GLN A 209 10.43 -8.13 -8.38
CA GLN A 209 11.51 -8.08 -9.37
C GLN A 209 11.01 -7.85 -10.80
N VAL A 210 9.69 -7.72 -10.99
CA VAL A 210 9.04 -7.51 -12.29
C VAL A 210 8.89 -6.02 -12.58
#